data_AF-A0A935UH50-F1
#
_entry.id   AF-A0A935UH50-F1
#
_cell.length_a   1.000
_cell.length_b   1.000
_cell.length_c   1.000
_cell.angle_alpha   90.00
_cell.angle_beta   90.00
_cell.angle_gamma   90.00
#
_symmetry.space_group_name_H-M   'P 1'
#
loop_
_entity.id
_entity.type
_entity.pdbx_description
1 polymer ?
#
loop_
_entity_poly.entity_id
_entity_poly.type
_entity_poly.pdbx_seq_one_letter_code
_entity_poly.pdbx_strand_id
1 'polypeptide(L)'
;MPGVHRFWRVFGFAAGLLALPFQAGADDVVALGRAGALLWEMSELHHEFGDRHIARGVTPEKARKMAVSTAGRLADKRDELAELLPELPADTRFVADLLRFLQQWPDRQTFLADLLIFYNGAQSGLDITSLAMQVPDTRRGWKTPFPIFRP
;
A
#
# COMPACT_ATOMS: atom_id res chain seq x y z
N MET A 1 16.65 77.48 4.23
CA MET A 1 17.30 76.66 3.19
C MET A 1 16.71 75.25 3.22
N PRO A 2 16.50 74.59 2.06
CA PRO A 2 15.65 73.42 1.87
C PRO A 2 16.43 72.09 1.76
N GLY A 3 15.75 70.95 1.88
CA GLY A 3 16.27 69.59 1.62
C GLY A 3 15.24 68.54 2.09
N VAL A 4 14.17 68.26 1.34
CA VAL A 4 14.00 67.23 0.28
C VAL A 4 14.40 65.81 0.69
N HIS A 5 13.52 64.84 0.35
CA HIS A 5 13.65 63.36 0.18
C HIS A 5 12.64 62.59 1.07
N ARG A 6 11.41 62.31 0.63
CA ARG A 6 10.93 61.42 -0.46
C ARG A 6 11.09 59.92 -0.13
N PHE A 7 9.94 59.27 0.09
CA PHE A 7 9.58 57.88 -0.24
C PHE A 7 10.45 56.72 0.27
N TRP A 8 9.86 55.84 1.08
CA TRP A 8 9.43 54.51 0.60
C TRP A 8 8.50 53.81 1.61
N ARG A 9 7.26 53.51 1.16
CA ARG A 9 6.50 52.34 1.59
C ARG A 9 7.23 51.09 1.07
N VAL A 10 6.87 49.92 1.61
CA VAL A 10 7.31 48.56 1.26
C VAL A 10 8.42 48.03 2.17
N PHE A 11 8.02 47.35 3.24
CA PHE A 11 8.51 45.99 3.47
C PHE A 11 7.30 45.10 3.68
N GLY A 12 6.95 44.39 2.61
CA GLY A 12 5.93 43.36 2.61
C GLY A 12 6.37 42.18 3.48
N PHE A 13 5.40 41.64 4.20
CA PHE A 13 5.44 40.28 4.72
C PHE A 13 5.54 39.31 3.54
N ALA A 14 6.73 38.74 3.35
CA ALA A 14 6.93 37.57 2.50
C ALA A 14 7.94 36.64 3.19
N ALA A 15 7.56 36.14 4.36
CA ALA A 15 8.24 35.04 5.02
C ALA A 15 7.31 33.82 4.94
N GLY A 16 7.36 33.10 3.83
CA GLY A 16 6.51 31.93 3.64
C GLY A 16 6.62 31.31 2.25
N LEU A 17 7.82 30.88 1.84
CA LEU A 17 7.97 30.05 0.63
C LEU A 17 9.35 29.37 0.48
N LEU A 18 9.92 28.83 1.57
CA LEU A 18 11.19 28.08 1.48
C LEU A 18 11.25 26.80 2.33
N ALA A 19 10.12 26.25 2.79
CA ALA A 19 10.08 24.98 3.52
C ALA A 19 9.74 23.74 2.64
N LEU A 20 9.52 23.92 1.33
CA LEU A 20 8.66 23.02 0.56
C LEU A 20 9.29 21.79 -0.15
N PRO A 21 10.61 21.64 -0.38
CA PRO A 21 11.11 20.40 -1.01
C PRO A 21 11.46 19.29 -0.01
N PHE A 22 11.93 19.65 1.19
CA PHE A 22 12.39 18.65 2.17
C PHE A 22 11.23 17.97 2.90
N GLN A 23 10.17 18.71 3.19
CA GLN A 23 9.00 18.19 3.88
C GLN A 23 8.18 17.25 2.97
N ALA A 24 8.01 17.61 1.69
CA ALA A 24 7.37 16.75 0.69
C ALA A 24 8.09 15.39 0.56
N GLY A 25 9.43 15.38 0.48
CA GLY A 25 10.19 14.14 0.43
C GLY A 25 10.09 13.29 1.70
N ALA A 26 9.93 13.91 2.88
CA ALA A 26 9.74 13.17 4.13
C ALA A 26 8.33 12.55 4.22
N ASP A 27 7.30 13.31 3.82
CA ASP A 27 5.91 12.86 3.80
C ASP A 27 5.72 11.72 2.78
N ASP A 28 6.33 11.83 1.60
CA ASP A 28 6.35 10.78 0.57
C ASP A 28 6.95 9.47 1.09
N VAL A 29 8.07 9.53 1.82
CA VAL A 29 8.72 8.36 2.40
C VAL A 29 7.86 7.70 3.47
N VAL A 30 7.16 8.50 4.28
CA VAL A 30 6.23 7.99 5.30
C VAL A 30 5.03 7.31 4.64
N ALA A 31 4.41 7.95 3.64
CA ALA A 31 3.28 7.38 2.92
C ALA A 31 3.66 6.08 2.19
N LEU A 32 4.81 6.08 1.49
CA LEU A 32 5.33 4.88 0.83
C LEU A 32 5.62 3.75 1.84
N GLY A 33 6.11 4.10 3.03
CA GLY A 33 6.34 3.16 4.11
C GLY A 33 5.06 2.50 4.62
N ARG A 34 3.97 3.27 4.77
CA ARG A 34 2.65 2.74 5.14
C ARG A 34 2.08 1.84 4.03
N ALA A 35 2.21 2.25 2.77
CA ALA A 35 1.78 1.43 1.63
C ALA A 35 2.53 0.10 1.60
N GLY A 36 3.84 0.14 1.84
CA GLY A 36 4.67 -1.06 2.00
C GLY A 36 4.16 -1.97 3.11
N ALA A 37 3.92 -1.45 4.31
CA ALA A 37 3.40 -2.24 5.42
C ALA A 37 2.07 -2.93 5.06
N LEU A 38 1.13 -2.21 4.45
CA LEU A 38 -0.16 -2.76 4.02
C LEU A 38 0.01 -3.87 2.99
N LEU A 39 0.80 -3.65 1.94
CA LEU A 39 1.01 -4.63 0.86
C LEU A 39 1.70 -5.90 1.34
N TRP A 40 2.68 -5.77 2.23
CA TRP A 40 3.35 -6.92 2.82
C TRP A 40 2.45 -7.69 3.78
N GLU A 41 1.57 -7.02 4.54
CA GLU A 41 0.52 -7.70 5.31
C GLU A 41 -0.49 -8.42 4.41
N MET A 42 -0.91 -7.81 3.30
CA MET A 42 -1.78 -8.47 2.32
C MET A 42 -1.12 -9.72 1.73
N SER A 43 0.19 -9.66 1.44
CA SER A 43 0.95 -10.81 0.94
C SER A 43 0.99 -11.95 1.96
N GLU A 44 1.22 -11.64 3.24
CA GLU A 44 1.20 -12.63 4.32
C GLU A 44 -0.19 -13.25 4.52
N LEU A 45 -1.27 -12.46 4.42
CA LEU A 45 -2.64 -12.98 4.50
C LEU A 45 -2.95 -13.98 3.39
N HIS A 46 -2.49 -13.68 2.19
CA HIS A 46 -2.64 -14.56 1.04
C HIS A 46 -1.86 -15.85 1.24
N HIS A 47 -0.60 -15.76 1.69
CA HIS A 47 0.24 -16.91 1.98
C HIS A 47 -0.35 -17.79 3.09
N GLU A 48 -0.80 -17.20 4.20
CA GLU A 48 -1.45 -17.91 5.32
C GLU A 48 -2.72 -18.64 4.86
N PHE A 49 -3.50 -18.02 3.96
CA PHE A 49 -4.65 -18.69 3.36
C PHE A 49 -4.23 -19.89 2.51
N GLY A 50 -3.23 -19.71 1.63
CA GLY A 50 -2.68 -20.78 0.78
C GLY A 50 -2.21 -21.98 1.61
N ASP A 51 -1.37 -21.74 2.61
CA ASP A 51 -0.82 -22.77 3.52
C ASP A 51 -1.93 -23.53 4.24
N ARG A 52 -2.91 -22.81 4.78
CA ARG A 52 -4.03 -23.43 5.49
C ARG A 52 -4.96 -24.17 4.54
N HIS A 53 -5.16 -23.70 3.31
CA HIS A 53 -6.07 -24.32 2.37
C HIS A 53 -5.55 -25.69 1.89
N ILE A 54 -4.23 -25.84 1.72
CA ILE A 54 -3.60 -27.11 1.33
C ILE A 54 -3.35 -28.04 2.52
N ALA A 55 -3.57 -27.58 3.75
CA ALA A 55 -3.38 -28.40 4.94
C ALA A 55 -4.33 -29.61 4.93
N ARG A 56 -3.83 -30.76 5.39
CA ARG A 56 -4.62 -32.00 5.46
C ARG A 56 -5.86 -31.81 6.32
N GLY A 57 -7.01 -32.32 5.86
CA GLY A 57 -8.26 -32.34 6.61
C GLY A 57 -9.11 -31.07 6.53
N VAL A 58 -8.83 -30.16 5.59
CA VAL A 58 -9.70 -29.02 5.31
C VAL A 58 -10.91 -29.49 4.50
N THR A 59 -12.10 -29.32 5.07
CA THR A 59 -13.36 -29.56 4.36
C THR A 59 -13.69 -28.39 3.43
N PRO A 60 -14.48 -28.59 2.36
CA PRO A 60 -14.92 -27.49 1.50
C PRO A 60 -15.62 -26.35 2.25
N GLU A 61 -16.39 -26.68 3.30
CA GLU A 61 -17.05 -25.67 4.14
C GLU A 61 -16.03 -24.83 4.93
N LYS A 62 -15.00 -25.47 5.48
CA LYS A 62 -13.92 -24.79 6.20
C LYS A 62 -13.09 -23.91 5.26
N ALA A 63 -12.76 -24.42 4.06
CA ALA A 63 -12.10 -23.65 3.02
C ALA A 63 -12.91 -22.39 2.64
N ARG A 64 -14.22 -22.53 2.46
CA ARG A 64 -15.10 -21.40 2.15
C ARG A 64 -15.15 -20.38 3.29
N LYS A 65 -15.27 -20.81 4.54
CA LYS A 65 -15.24 -19.90 5.71
C LYS A 65 -13.91 -19.14 5.79
N MET A 66 -12.80 -19.82 5.55
CA MET A 66 -11.48 -19.19 5.49
C MET A 66 -11.41 -18.17 4.35
N ALA A 67 -11.82 -18.53 3.14
CA ALA A 67 -11.80 -17.62 1.99
C ALA A 67 -12.65 -16.37 2.24
N VAL A 68 -13.85 -16.53 2.82
CA VAL A 68 -14.75 -15.44 3.24
C VAL A 68 -14.07 -14.49 4.23
N SER A 69 -13.33 -15.04 5.19
CA SER A 69 -12.60 -14.25 6.19
C SER A 69 -11.38 -13.55 5.58
N THR A 70 -10.58 -14.24 4.76
CA THR A 70 -9.40 -13.67 4.10
C THR A 70 -9.80 -12.59 3.12
N ALA A 71 -10.84 -12.81 2.30
CA ALA A 71 -11.37 -11.80 1.37
C ALA A 71 -11.80 -10.52 2.07
N GLY A 72 -12.41 -10.63 3.26
CA GLY A 72 -12.76 -9.46 4.09
C GLY A 72 -11.52 -8.66 4.47
N ARG A 73 -10.52 -9.33 5.07
CA ARG A 73 -9.27 -8.68 5.49
C ARG A 73 -8.49 -8.07 4.33
N LEU A 74 -8.51 -8.69 3.15
CA LEU A 74 -7.88 -8.14 1.94
C LEU A 74 -8.62 -6.91 1.44
N ALA A 75 -9.96 -6.92 1.47
CA ALA A 75 -10.76 -5.75 1.08
C ALA A 75 -10.54 -4.56 2.02
N ASP A 76 -10.54 -4.80 3.34
CA ASP A 76 -10.29 -3.73 4.33
C ASP A 76 -8.94 -3.05 4.06
N LYS A 77 -7.89 -3.84 3.81
CA LYS A 77 -6.54 -3.32 3.49
C LYS A 77 -6.46 -2.63 2.14
N ARG A 78 -7.20 -3.13 1.15
CA ARG A 78 -7.34 -2.49 -0.16
C ARG A 78 -7.96 -1.11 0.00
N ASP A 79 -8.94 -0.95 0.88
CA ASP A 79 -9.58 0.34 1.15
C ASP A 79 -8.61 1.28 1.88
N GLU A 80 -7.84 0.78 2.85
CA GLU A 80 -6.75 1.55 3.48
C GLU A 80 -5.70 2.01 2.44
N LEU A 81 -5.34 1.17 1.46
CA LEU A 81 -4.46 1.55 0.35
C LEU A 81 -5.07 2.62 -0.57
N ALA A 82 -6.38 2.55 -0.82
CA ALA A 82 -7.08 3.53 -1.63
C ALA A 82 -7.15 4.91 -0.93
N GLU A 83 -7.34 4.92 0.39
CA GLU A 83 -7.29 6.14 1.21
C GLU A 83 -5.90 6.78 1.22
N LEU A 84 -4.84 5.96 1.18
CA LEU A 84 -3.45 6.42 1.15
C LEU A 84 -3.02 6.96 -0.21
N LEU A 85 -3.72 6.60 -1.29
CA LEU A 85 -3.35 6.94 -2.67
C LEU A 85 -3.06 8.44 -2.91
N PRO A 86 -3.84 9.40 -2.37
CA PRO A 86 -3.58 10.83 -2.55
C PRO A 86 -2.32 11.34 -1.83
N GLU A 87 -1.82 10.60 -0.83
CA GLU A 87 -0.60 10.92 -0.08
C GLU A 87 0.66 10.34 -0.74
N LEU A 88 0.52 9.52 -1.79
CA LEU A 88 1.64 8.90 -2.47
C LEU A 88 2.24 9.81 -3.54
N PRO A 89 3.56 9.70 -3.80
CA PRO A 89 4.22 10.47 -4.84
C PRO A 89 3.59 10.17 -6.21
N ALA A 90 2.96 11.19 -6.77
CA ALA A 90 2.33 11.13 -8.09
C ALA A 90 3.35 10.78 -9.18
N ASP A 91 2.87 10.22 -10.29
CA ASP A 91 3.67 9.87 -11.48
C ASP A 91 4.77 8.82 -11.25
N THR A 92 4.65 8.01 -10.19
CA THR A 92 5.51 6.83 -9.99
C THR A 92 4.91 5.59 -10.65
N ARG A 93 5.78 4.66 -11.09
CA ARG A 93 5.35 3.33 -11.56
C ARG A 93 4.50 2.61 -10.51
N PHE A 94 4.89 2.74 -9.24
CA PHE A 94 4.17 2.15 -8.11
C PHE A 94 2.72 2.62 -8.05
N VAL A 95 2.48 3.94 -8.11
CA VAL A 95 1.12 4.50 -8.07
C VAL A 95 0.30 4.05 -9.29
N ALA A 96 0.90 3.99 -10.48
CA ALA A 96 0.22 3.50 -11.68
C ALA A 96 -0.19 2.02 -11.56
N ASP A 97 0.69 1.17 -11.02
CA ASP A 97 0.40 -0.24 -10.80
C ASP A 97 -0.61 -0.43 -9.65
N LEU A 98 -0.53 0.38 -8.58
CA LEU A 98 -1.50 0.39 -7.48
C LEU A 98 -2.90 0.78 -7.97
N LEU A 99 -3.02 1.81 -8.81
CA LEU A 99 -4.28 2.18 -9.44
C LEU A 99 -4.90 1.03 -10.25
N ARG A 100 -4.08 0.32 -11.04
CA ARG A 100 -4.54 -0.86 -11.79
C ARG A 100 -5.01 -1.97 -10.85
N PHE A 101 -4.28 -2.21 -9.76
CA PHE A 101 -4.68 -3.16 -8.74
C PHE A 101 -6.02 -2.80 -8.09
N LEU A 102 -6.22 -1.54 -7.69
CA LEU A 102 -7.47 -1.08 -7.07
C LEU A 102 -8.68 -1.17 -8.01
N GLN A 103 -8.46 -1.07 -9.33
CA GLN A 103 -9.49 -1.27 -10.36
C GLN A 103 -9.80 -2.76 -10.59
N GLN A 104 -8.77 -3.60 -10.60
CA GLN A 104 -8.90 -5.04 -10.80
C GLN A 104 -9.50 -5.75 -9.59
N TRP A 105 -9.22 -5.25 -8.39
CA TRP A 105 -9.71 -5.75 -7.11
C TRP A 105 -10.56 -4.67 -6.40
N PRO A 106 -11.77 -4.38 -6.93
CA PRO A 106 -12.60 -3.27 -6.47
C PRO A 106 -13.25 -3.53 -5.12
N ASP A 107 -13.47 -4.79 -4.75
CA ASP A 107 -14.24 -5.14 -3.56
C ASP A 107 -13.91 -6.54 -3.02
N ARG A 108 -14.47 -6.83 -1.85
CA ARG A 108 -14.42 -8.13 -1.19
C ARG A 108 -14.92 -9.29 -2.07
N GLN A 109 -15.91 -9.06 -2.92
CA GLN A 109 -16.51 -10.11 -3.73
C GLN A 109 -15.53 -10.61 -4.80
N THR A 110 -14.75 -9.71 -5.39
CA THR A 110 -13.68 -10.07 -6.35
C THR A 110 -12.57 -10.88 -5.71
N PHE A 111 -12.07 -10.48 -4.53
CA PHE A 111 -11.11 -11.29 -3.76
C PHE A 111 -11.68 -12.67 -3.40
N LEU A 112 -12.95 -12.72 -2.94
CA LEU A 112 -13.58 -13.99 -2.58
C LEU A 112 -13.73 -14.92 -3.79
N ALA A 113 -14.11 -14.38 -4.94
CA ALA A 113 -14.24 -15.16 -6.17
C ALA A 113 -12.89 -15.80 -6.54
N ASP A 114 -11.81 -15.03 -6.51
CA ASP A 114 -10.46 -15.53 -6.81
C ASP A 114 -9.98 -16.58 -5.79
N LEU A 115 -10.17 -16.33 -4.49
CA LEU A 115 -9.78 -17.28 -3.43
C LEU A 115 -10.53 -18.62 -3.51
N LEU A 116 -11.70 -18.66 -4.16
CA LEU A 116 -12.50 -19.88 -4.36
C LEU A 116 -12.15 -20.63 -5.67
N ILE A 117 -11.34 -20.05 -6.57
CA ILE A 117 -10.90 -20.71 -7.80
C ILE A 117 -9.80 -21.76 -7.48
N PHE A 118 -9.74 -22.81 -8.30
CA PHE A 118 -8.68 -23.82 -8.25
C PHE A 118 -7.29 -23.13 -8.37
N TYR A 119 -6.39 -23.35 -7.40
CA TYR A 119 -5.16 -22.58 -7.09
C TYR A 119 -5.31 -21.41 -6.08
N ASN A 120 -6.43 -21.31 -5.36
CA ASN A 120 -6.56 -20.61 -4.07
C ASN A 120 -6.23 -19.11 -4.13
N GLY A 121 -6.73 -18.40 -5.14
CA GLY A 121 -6.49 -16.97 -5.30
C GLY A 121 -5.16 -16.61 -5.94
N ALA A 122 -4.66 -17.44 -6.86
CA ALA A 122 -3.37 -17.24 -7.49
C ALA A 122 -3.20 -15.84 -8.10
N GLN A 123 -4.27 -15.25 -8.66
CA GLN A 123 -4.15 -13.96 -9.31
C GLN A 123 -4.02 -12.81 -8.31
N SER A 124 -4.88 -12.74 -7.28
CA SER A 124 -4.79 -11.69 -6.26
C SER A 124 -3.45 -11.77 -5.52
N GLY A 125 -2.99 -12.97 -5.20
CA GLY A 125 -1.69 -13.17 -4.54
C GLY A 125 -0.50 -12.70 -5.38
N LEU A 126 -0.51 -12.98 -6.69
CA LEU A 126 0.52 -12.52 -7.62
C LEU A 126 0.53 -10.99 -7.72
N ASP A 127 -0.64 -10.37 -7.86
CA ASP A 127 -0.74 -8.92 -8.01
C ASP A 127 -0.32 -8.19 -6.72
N ILE A 128 -0.78 -8.68 -5.56
CA ILE A 128 -0.37 -8.17 -4.23
C ILE A 128 1.15 -8.27 -4.07
N THR A 129 1.72 -9.45 -4.35
CA THR A 129 3.16 -9.68 -4.18
C THR A 129 3.98 -8.84 -5.17
N SER A 130 3.49 -8.68 -6.41
CA SER A 130 4.14 -7.83 -7.41
C SER A 130 4.22 -6.37 -6.95
N LEU A 131 3.14 -5.85 -6.34
CA LEU A 131 3.15 -4.50 -5.74
C LEU A 131 4.05 -4.42 -4.50
N ALA A 132 3.97 -5.40 -3.60
CA ALA A 132 4.77 -5.43 -2.38
C ALA A 132 6.28 -5.37 -2.68
N MET A 133 6.72 -6.03 -3.74
CA MET A 133 8.13 -6.02 -4.18
C MET A 133 8.61 -4.67 -4.72
N GLN A 134 7.73 -3.71 -4.99
CA GLN A 134 8.11 -2.36 -5.44
C GLN A 134 8.41 -1.40 -4.28
N VAL A 135 8.03 -1.77 -3.05
CA VAL A 135 8.08 -0.90 -1.87
C VAL A 135 8.76 -1.60 -0.69
N PRO A 136 9.48 -0.87 0.17
CA PRO A 136 10.14 -1.47 1.32
C PRO A 136 9.11 -2.00 2.34
N ASP A 137 9.37 -3.17 2.92
CA ASP A 137 8.67 -3.62 4.12
C ASP A 137 9.18 -2.81 5.32
N THR A 138 8.36 -1.90 5.84
CA THR A 138 8.72 -1.05 6.99
C THR A 138 8.25 -1.64 8.33
N ARG A 139 7.62 -2.82 8.31
CA ARG A 139 7.15 -3.49 9.52
C ARG A 139 8.35 -3.99 10.32
N ARG A 140 8.35 -3.76 11.64
CA ARG A 140 9.44 -4.20 12.54
C ARG A 140 9.51 -5.72 12.77
N GLY A 141 8.64 -6.51 12.15
CA GLY A 141 8.41 -7.92 12.45
C GLY A 141 8.64 -8.89 11.29
N TRP A 142 9.54 -8.58 10.35
CA TRP A 142 9.81 -9.38 9.15
C TRP A 142 9.88 -10.89 9.46
N LYS A 143 8.90 -11.65 8.99
CA LYS A 143 8.99 -13.11 8.81
C LYS A 143 9.34 -13.35 7.35
N THR A 144 10.53 -13.87 7.09
CA THR A 144 11.03 -14.03 5.73
C THR A 144 10.07 -14.87 4.89
N PRO A 145 9.54 -14.36 3.76
CA PRO A 145 8.68 -15.16 2.88
C PRO A 145 9.46 -16.27 2.17
N PHE A 146 10.80 -16.23 2.22
CA PHE A 146 11.69 -17.24 1.65
C PHE A 146 12.76 -17.66 2.67
N PRO A 147 12.85 -18.95 3.07
CA PRO A 147 13.88 -19.43 4.00
C PRO A 147 15.28 -19.60 3.36
N ILE A 148 15.50 -19.17 2.12
CA ILE A 148 16.67 -19.58 1.31
C ILE A 148 17.88 -18.62 1.45
N PHE A 149 17.71 -17.43 2.01
CA PHE A 149 18.81 -16.50 2.25
C PHE A 149 18.96 -16.19 3.74
N ARG A 150 19.71 -17.04 4.45
CA ARG A 150 20.42 -16.69 5.69
C ARG A 150 21.92 -16.75 5.39
N PRO A 151 22.75 -15.79 5.84
CA PRO A 151 24.19 -15.99 5.91
C PRO A 151 24.57 -17.12 6.87
#